data_AF-A0A7W7GZZ3-F1
#
_entry.id   AF-A0A7W7GZZ3-F1
#
_cell.length_a   1.000
_cell.length_b   1.000
_cell.length_c   1.000
_cell.angle_alpha   90.00
_cell.angle_beta   90.00
_cell.angle_gamma   90.00
#
_symmetry.space_group_name_H-M   'P 1'
#
loop_
_entity.id
_entity.type
_entity.pdbx_description
1 polymer ?
#
loop_
_entity_poly.entity_id
_entity_poly.type
_entity_poly.pdbx_seq_one_letter_code
_entity_poly.pdbx_strand_id
1 'polypeptide(L)'
;MRFSRRRFVPPQHGAWAMLLLPYLIGVVTAGFRWPHVPLLLAWLSGYLLSYYALLAVKSRRPRKFQDQLLAYGVSTALFGLLVVLAGPRVLLYGPLFVVLLGVNTWYAWRRQERAMLNDLVSVVQSCLMVFVAGTVAGVPPADVAVPFTVALLYFTGTVLYVKTMIRERGSVAHYRASVAYHLVAVAVATWLSWPLGVLFGVLALRAVVLPRRPLTPKQVGLLEIGACLLIGTLVLQ
;
A
#
# COMPACT_ATOMS: atom_id res chain seq x y z
N MET A 1 -31.75 -1.38 13.98
CA MET A 1 -30.57 -0.58 13.59
C MET A 1 -30.28 -0.79 12.11
N ARG A 2 -30.40 0.24 11.26
CA ARG A 2 -30.05 0.10 9.82
C ARG A 2 -28.53 0.06 9.67
N PHE A 3 -27.98 -1.12 9.39
CA PHE A 3 -26.62 -1.29 8.90
C PHE A 3 -26.49 -0.59 7.54
N SER A 4 -26.10 0.69 7.54
CA SER A 4 -25.69 1.34 6.29
C SER A 4 -24.27 0.85 5.97
N ARG A 5 -24.08 0.15 4.85
CA ARG A 5 -22.75 -0.30 4.35
C ARG A 5 -21.72 0.85 4.34
N ARG A 6 -22.16 2.10 4.16
CA ARG A 6 -21.31 3.30 4.19
C ARG A 6 -20.72 3.64 5.56
N ARG A 7 -21.18 3.01 6.64
CA ARG A 7 -20.73 3.28 8.02
C ARG A 7 -19.48 2.48 8.42
N PHE A 8 -19.21 1.38 7.71
CA PHE A 8 -18.14 0.43 8.01
C PHE A 8 -17.08 0.32 6.89
N VAL A 9 -17.35 0.84 5.69
CA VAL A 9 -16.43 0.82 4.56
C VAL A 9 -15.98 2.24 4.20
N PRO A 10 -14.66 2.54 4.16
CA PRO A 10 -14.14 3.83 3.76
C PRO A 10 -14.47 4.15 2.30
N PRO A 11 -14.67 5.43 1.93
CA PRO A 11 -14.91 5.84 0.54
C PRO A 11 -13.66 5.80 -0.37
N GLN A 12 -12.55 5.24 0.11
CA GLN A 12 -11.24 5.31 -0.57
C GLN A 12 -11.04 4.12 -1.52
N HIS A 13 -11.60 4.22 -2.72
CA HIS A 13 -11.55 3.14 -3.72
C HIS A 13 -10.13 2.86 -4.24
N GLY A 14 -9.27 3.88 -4.32
CA GLY A 14 -7.89 3.73 -4.79
C GLY A 14 -6.94 3.05 -3.79
N ALA A 15 -7.26 3.06 -2.50
CA ALA A 15 -6.42 2.44 -1.47
C ALA A 15 -6.43 0.90 -1.53
N TRP A 16 -7.49 0.30 -2.09
CA TRP A 16 -7.63 -1.15 -2.16
C TRP A 16 -6.61 -1.82 -3.07
N ALA A 17 -6.28 -1.22 -4.22
CA ALA A 17 -5.25 -1.76 -5.11
C ALA A 17 -3.89 -1.77 -4.41
N MET A 18 -3.58 -0.67 -3.71
CA MET A 18 -2.35 -0.52 -2.93
C MET A 18 -2.29 -1.48 -1.74
N LEU A 19 -3.43 -1.86 -1.17
CA LEU A 19 -3.53 -2.82 -0.05
C LEU A 19 -3.40 -4.27 -0.54
N LEU A 20 -4.06 -4.61 -1.65
CA LEU A 20 -4.18 -5.98 -2.14
C LEU A 20 -2.98 -6.41 -2.98
N LEU A 21 -2.46 -5.54 -3.84
CA LEU A 21 -1.46 -5.96 -4.82
C LEU A 21 -0.13 -6.38 -4.17
N PRO A 22 0.46 -5.66 -3.19
CA PRO A 22 1.69 -6.14 -2.53
C PRO A 22 1.48 -7.48 -1.82
N TYR A 23 0.33 -7.67 -1.18
CA TYR A 23 -0.03 -8.96 -0.58
C TYR A 23 -0.08 -10.07 -1.64
N LEU A 24 -0.76 -9.84 -2.76
CA LEU A 24 -0.88 -10.82 -3.84
C LEU A 24 0.48 -11.12 -4.49
N ILE A 25 1.31 -10.10 -4.72
CA ILE A 25 2.69 -10.26 -5.19
C ILE A 25 3.45 -11.21 -4.24
N GLY A 26 3.40 -10.94 -2.92
CA GLY A 26 4.04 -11.80 -1.93
C GLY A 26 3.53 -13.24 -1.94
N VAL A 27 2.21 -13.45 -1.97
CA VAL A 27 1.59 -14.79 -1.98
C VAL A 27 1.98 -15.58 -3.22
N VAL A 28 1.94 -14.96 -4.40
CA VAL A 28 2.18 -15.69 -5.64
C VAL A 28 3.68 -15.98 -5.78
N THR A 29 4.57 -15.03 -5.47
CA THR A 29 6.01 -15.28 -5.51
C THR A 29 6.44 -16.32 -4.47
N ALA A 30 5.89 -16.28 -3.25
CA ALA A 30 6.29 -17.20 -2.19
C ALA A 30 5.58 -18.58 -2.26
N GLY A 31 4.57 -18.71 -3.12
CA GLY A 31 3.71 -19.88 -3.19
C GLY A 31 2.61 -19.87 -2.12
N PHE A 32 1.38 -20.13 -2.55
CA PHE A 32 0.24 -20.11 -1.65
C PHE A 32 0.35 -21.18 -0.56
N ARG A 33 0.01 -20.76 0.67
CA ARG A 33 -0.12 -21.59 1.87
C ARG A 33 -1.38 -21.17 2.62
N TRP A 34 -1.98 -22.10 3.36
CA TRP A 34 -3.22 -21.82 4.10
C TRP A 34 -3.17 -20.57 5.01
N PRO A 35 -2.06 -20.20 5.70
CA PRO A 35 -2.07 -19.04 6.60
C PRO A 35 -2.11 -17.70 5.86
N HIS A 36 -1.94 -17.69 4.54
CA HIS A 36 -2.18 -16.50 3.73
C HIS A 36 -3.65 -16.06 3.80
N VAL A 37 -4.60 -16.99 3.92
CA VAL A 37 -6.03 -16.65 4.04
C VAL A 37 -6.32 -15.83 5.32
N PRO A 38 -5.99 -16.31 6.54
CA PRO A 38 -6.14 -15.48 7.73
C PRO A 38 -5.22 -14.26 7.70
N LEU A 39 -4.05 -14.30 7.05
CA LEU A 39 -3.21 -13.10 6.87
C LEU A 39 -3.95 -12.01 6.07
N LEU A 40 -4.62 -12.36 4.97
CA LEU A 40 -5.42 -11.40 4.20
C LEU A 40 -6.55 -10.82 5.05
N LEU A 41 -7.25 -11.66 5.81
CA LEU A 41 -8.35 -11.20 6.66
C LEU A 41 -7.85 -10.31 7.81
N ALA A 42 -6.71 -10.64 8.41
CA ALA A 42 -6.03 -9.80 9.40
C ALA A 42 -5.58 -8.47 8.79
N TRP A 43 -5.06 -8.49 7.55
CA TRP A 43 -4.60 -7.32 6.85
C TRP A 43 -5.74 -6.36 6.48
N LEU A 44 -6.81 -6.88 5.88
CA LEU A 44 -7.99 -6.11 5.52
C LEU A 44 -8.68 -5.52 6.77
N SER A 45 -8.88 -6.35 7.80
CA SER A 45 -9.45 -5.86 9.07
C SER A 45 -8.53 -4.87 9.77
N GLY A 46 -7.21 -5.08 9.73
CA GLY A 46 -6.21 -4.21 10.34
C GLY A 46 -6.13 -2.84 9.65
N TYR A 47 -6.29 -2.81 8.33
CA TYR A 47 -6.45 -1.57 7.57
C TYR A 47 -7.73 -0.81 7.95
N LEU A 48 -8.85 -1.51 8.09
CA LEU A 48 -10.11 -0.90 8.51
C LEU A 48 -10.01 -0.39 9.96
N LEU A 49 -9.39 -1.16 10.85
CA LEU A 49 -9.09 -0.76 12.22
C LEU A 49 -8.23 0.51 12.23
N SER A 50 -7.14 0.54 11.48
CA SER A 50 -6.25 1.70 11.42
C SER A 50 -6.99 2.93 10.88
N TYR A 51 -7.81 2.79 9.84
CA TYR A 51 -8.64 3.88 9.31
C TYR A 51 -9.53 4.52 10.39
N TYR A 52 -10.29 3.70 11.13
CA TYR A 52 -11.18 4.22 12.18
C TYR A 52 -10.41 4.71 13.42
N ALA A 53 -9.27 4.10 13.74
CA ALA A 53 -8.39 4.55 14.82
C ALA A 53 -7.80 5.93 14.50
N LEU A 54 -7.31 6.15 13.28
CA LEU A 54 -6.78 7.45 12.85
C LEU A 54 -7.89 8.52 12.84
N LEU A 55 -9.12 8.18 12.41
CA LEU A 55 -10.28 9.07 12.53
C LEU A 55 -10.64 9.41 13.99
N ALA A 56 -10.58 8.42 14.88
CA ALA A 56 -10.80 8.61 16.31
C ALA A 56 -9.75 9.57 16.92
N VAL A 57 -8.47 9.38 16.57
CA VAL A 57 -7.35 10.24 16.98
C VAL A 57 -7.53 11.66 16.45
N LYS A 58 -7.79 11.82 15.15
CA LYS A 58 -8.01 13.12 14.49
C LYS A 58 -9.18 13.90 15.11
N SER A 59 -10.29 13.21 15.36
CA SER A 59 -11.51 13.82 15.91
C SER A 59 -11.46 14.02 17.42
N ARG A 60 -10.51 13.37 18.12
CA ARG A 60 -10.44 13.29 19.58
C ARG A 60 -11.72 12.74 20.21
N ARG A 61 -12.45 11.89 19.48
CA ARG A 61 -13.75 11.33 19.88
C ARG A 61 -13.77 9.81 19.64
N PRO A 62 -12.98 9.02 20.39
CA PRO A 62 -12.91 7.57 20.18
C PRO A 62 -14.26 6.88 20.36
N ARG A 63 -15.11 7.39 21.27
CA ARG A 63 -16.49 6.90 21.48
C ARG A 63 -17.35 6.90 20.22
N LYS A 64 -17.09 7.80 19.27
CA LYS A 64 -17.84 7.85 18.00
C LYS A 64 -17.58 6.63 17.10
N PHE A 65 -16.44 5.96 17.28
CA PHE A 65 -15.98 4.88 16.42
C PHE A 65 -15.82 3.55 17.18
N GLN A 66 -16.35 3.45 18.40
CA GLN A 66 -16.16 2.29 19.27
C GLN A 66 -16.60 0.98 18.62
N ASP A 67 -17.77 0.95 17.98
CA ASP A 67 -18.27 -0.25 17.31
C ASP A 67 -17.31 -0.73 16.21
N GLN A 68 -16.75 0.18 15.42
CA GLN A 68 -15.77 -0.15 14.38
C GLN A 68 -14.44 -0.60 14.97
N LEU A 69 -13.96 0.07 16.01
CA LEU A 69 -12.71 -0.28 16.70
C LEU A 69 -12.80 -1.67 17.34
N LEU A 70 -13.93 -2.00 17.96
CA LEU A 70 -14.17 -3.31 18.54
C LEU A 70 -14.32 -4.39 17.45
N ALA A 71 -15.15 -4.16 16.44
CA ALA A 71 -15.38 -5.14 15.38
C ALA A 71 -14.10 -5.48 14.61
N TYR A 72 -13.36 -4.45 14.18
CA TYR A 72 -12.12 -4.67 13.45
C TYR A 72 -10.98 -5.07 14.37
N GLY A 73 -10.94 -4.57 15.61
CA GLY A 73 -9.96 -4.99 16.62
C GLY A 73 -10.04 -6.48 16.94
N VAL A 74 -11.24 -6.98 17.22
CA VAL A 74 -11.48 -8.42 17.45
C VAL A 74 -11.14 -9.23 16.20
N SER A 75 -11.58 -8.79 15.02
CA SER A 75 -11.28 -9.51 13.77
C SER A 75 -9.78 -9.59 13.48
N THR A 76 -9.06 -8.46 13.61
CA THR A 76 -7.61 -8.40 13.42
C THR A 76 -6.88 -9.26 14.45
N ALA A 77 -7.29 -9.23 15.71
CA ALA A 77 -6.69 -10.05 16.76
C ALA A 77 -6.92 -11.55 16.49
N LEU A 78 -8.14 -11.94 16.13
CA LEU A 78 -8.49 -13.33 15.83
C LEU A 78 -7.68 -13.88 14.66
N PHE A 79 -7.72 -13.20 13.51
CA PHE A 79 -7.00 -13.66 12.32
C PHE A 79 -5.48 -13.52 12.47
N GLY A 80 -5.02 -12.46 13.13
CA GLY A 80 -3.60 -12.27 13.47
C GLY A 80 -3.08 -13.40 14.37
N LEU A 81 -3.87 -13.82 15.36
CA LEU A 81 -3.52 -14.96 16.22
C LEU A 81 -3.39 -16.25 15.40
N LEU A 82 -4.31 -16.53 14.48
CA LEU A 82 -4.21 -17.71 13.60
C LEU A 82 -2.91 -17.69 12.77
N VAL A 83 -2.50 -16.53 12.27
CA VAL A 83 -1.24 -16.38 11.52
C VAL A 83 -0.03 -16.61 12.43
N VAL A 84 -0.04 -16.04 13.64
CA VAL A 84 1.06 -16.22 14.62
C VAL A 84 1.19 -17.67 15.07
N LEU A 85 0.07 -18.36 15.29
CA LEU A 85 0.06 -19.78 15.63
C LEU A 85 0.60 -20.64 14.48
N ALA A 86 0.33 -20.26 13.23
CA ALA A 86 0.87 -20.94 12.05
C ALA A 86 2.37 -20.68 11.83
N GLY A 87 2.85 -19.49 12.21
CA GLY A 87 4.22 -19.08 11.98
C GLY A 87 4.62 -17.88 12.86
N PRO A 88 5.20 -18.08 14.05
CA PRO A 88 5.45 -17.00 15.01
C PRO A 88 6.50 -15.99 14.53
N ARG A 89 7.32 -16.36 13.52
CA ARG A 89 8.32 -15.47 12.91
C ARG A 89 7.73 -14.21 12.31
N VAL A 90 6.44 -14.19 11.97
CA VAL A 90 5.73 -12.98 11.52
C VAL A 90 5.74 -11.85 12.58
N LEU A 91 5.93 -12.18 13.86
CA LEU A 91 6.04 -11.19 14.93
C LEU A 91 7.27 -10.29 14.80
N LEU A 92 8.30 -10.70 14.06
CA LEU A 92 9.48 -9.87 13.79
C LEU A 92 9.14 -8.56 13.07
N TYR A 93 8.04 -8.54 12.30
CA TYR A 93 7.55 -7.33 11.63
C TYR A 93 6.77 -6.40 12.58
N GLY A 94 6.30 -6.91 13.72
CA GLY A 94 5.45 -6.19 14.68
C GLY A 94 6.02 -4.83 15.10
N PRO A 95 7.27 -4.76 15.62
CA PRO A 95 7.89 -3.49 16.01
C PRO A 95 7.94 -2.47 14.87
N LEU A 96 8.26 -2.91 13.64
CA LEU A 96 8.31 -2.03 12.47
C LEU A 96 6.92 -1.49 12.12
N PHE A 97 5.89 -2.34 12.12
CA PHE A 97 4.50 -1.90 11.89
C PHE A 97 4.02 -0.93 12.98
N VAL A 98 4.42 -1.13 14.25
CA VAL A 98 4.11 -0.21 15.35
C VAL A 98 4.73 1.16 15.12
N VAL A 99 6.01 1.23 14.73
CA VAL A 99 6.68 2.50 14.44
C VAL A 99 5.99 3.22 13.27
N LEU A 100 5.74 2.52 12.17
CA LEU A 100 5.09 3.10 10.99
C LEU A 100 3.65 3.56 11.30
N LEU A 101 2.88 2.79 12.07
CA LEU A 101 1.55 3.19 12.53
C LEU A 101 1.61 4.39 13.49
N GLY A 102 2.65 4.47 14.33
CA GLY A 102 2.92 5.61 15.18
C GLY A 102 3.12 6.90 14.38
N VAL A 103 3.87 6.85 13.27
CA VAL A 103 4.03 8.00 12.36
C VAL A 103 2.70 8.40 11.75
N ASN A 104 1.92 7.45 11.24
CA ASN A 104 0.57 7.75 10.72
C ASN A 104 -0.34 8.39 11.78
N THR A 105 -0.26 7.88 13.01
CA THR A 105 -1.03 8.38 14.16
C THR A 105 -0.63 9.80 14.52
N TRP A 106 0.66 10.12 14.48
CA TRP A 106 1.17 11.48 14.69
C TRP A 106 0.65 12.46 13.63
N TYR A 107 0.68 12.06 12.35
CA TYR A 107 0.09 12.85 11.26
C TYR A 107 -1.43 13.02 11.41
N ALA A 108 -2.16 11.99 11.81
CA ALA A 108 -3.60 12.06 12.07
C ALA A 108 -3.92 12.99 13.25
N TRP A 109 -3.15 12.93 14.33
CA TRP A 109 -3.28 13.82 15.49
C TRP A 109 -3.07 15.29 15.13
N ARG A 110 -2.07 15.58 14.28
CA ARG A 110 -1.83 16.92 13.72
C ARG A 110 -2.78 17.31 12.59
N ARG A 111 -3.70 16.42 12.20
CA ARG A 111 -4.65 16.60 11.08
C ARG A 111 -3.97 16.81 9.72
N GLN A 112 -2.78 16.26 9.55
CA GLN A 112 -1.94 16.35 8.36
C GLN A 112 -1.88 15.01 7.59
N GLU A 113 -2.99 14.26 7.56
CA GLU A 113 -3.10 12.95 6.89
C GLU A 113 -2.74 12.98 5.39
N ARG A 114 -2.74 14.18 4.78
CA ARG A 114 -2.43 14.39 3.36
C ARG A 114 -0.94 14.63 3.09
N ALA A 115 -0.11 14.64 4.13
CA ALA A 115 1.32 14.86 4.00
C ALA A 115 1.98 13.77 3.15
N MET A 116 2.97 14.15 2.34
CA MET A 116 3.70 13.20 1.48
C MET A 116 4.33 12.07 2.28
N LEU A 117 5.03 12.40 3.37
CA LEU A 117 5.67 11.39 4.19
C LEU A 117 4.65 10.40 4.80
N ASN A 118 3.47 10.86 5.18
CA ASN A 118 2.40 9.99 5.66
C ASN A 118 1.95 8.96 4.61
N ASP A 119 1.73 9.43 3.37
CA ASP A 119 1.37 8.54 2.27
C ASP A 119 2.50 7.54 1.97
N LEU A 120 3.77 7.98 1.99
CA LEU A 120 4.93 7.10 1.79
C LEU A 120 5.08 6.05 2.90
N VAL A 121 4.81 6.41 4.15
CA VAL A 121 4.81 5.46 5.27
C VAL A 121 3.74 4.39 5.04
N SER A 122 2.56 4.77 4.56
CA SER A 122 1.50 3.83 4.18
C SER A 122 1.90 2.94 3.00
N VAL A 123 2.68 3.45 2.03
CA VAL A 123 3.29 2.63 0.96
C VAL A 123 4.20 1.57 1.55
N VAL A 124 5.14 1.96 2.42
CA VAL A 124 6.08 1.02 3.02
C VAL A 124 5.34 -0.06 3.81
N GLN A 125 4.35 0.31 4.62
CA GLN A 125 3.52 -0.66 5.36
C GLN A 125 2.86 -1.68 4.44
N SER A 126 2.31 -1.23 3.31
CA SER A 126 1.67 -2.14 2.36
C SER A 126 2.69 -3.04 1.66
N CYS A 127 3.80 -2.47 1.18
CA CYS A 127 4.84 -3.23 0.49
C CYS A 127 5.51 -4.26 1.41
N LEU A 128 5.65 -3.98 2.71
CA LEU A 128 6.17 -4.96 3.68
C LEU A 128 5.35 -6.26 3.74
N MET A 129 4.09 -6.24 3.29
CA MET A 129 3.28 -7.45 3.20
C MET A 129 3.88 -8.50 2.24
N VAL A 130 4.71 -8.09 1.28
CA VAL A 130 5.48 -9.02 0.43
C VAL A 130 6.40 -9.91 1.28
N PHE A 131 7.12 -9.32 2.24
CA PHE A 131 7.99 -10.05 3.17
C PHE A 131 7.20 -10.86 4.20
N VAL A 132 6.07 -10.33 4.69
CA VAL A 132 5.21 -11.05 5.64
C VAL A 132 4.64 -12.31 4.98
N ALA A 133 4.16 -12.21 3.73
CA ALA A 133 3.71 -13.35 2.95
C ALA A 133 4.84 -14.36 2.69
N GLY A 134 6.03 -13.89 2.31
CA GLY A 134 7.22 -14.74 2.19
C GLY A 134 7.54 -15.53 3.46
N THR A 135 7.48 -14.86 4.62
CA THR A 135 7.71 -15.49 5.94
C THR A 135 6.62 -16.52 6.27
N VAL A 136 5.36 -16.23 5.96
CA VAL A 136 4.25 -17.18 6.11
C VAL A 136 4.43 -18.43 5.25
N ALA A 137 5.01 -18.27 4.05
CA ALA A 137 5.32 -19.37 3.16
C ALA A 137 6.58 -20.16 3.54
N GLY A 138 7.39 -19.64 4.48
CA GLY A 138 8.69 -20.21 4.87
C GLY A 138 9.81 -19.94 3.87
N VAL A 139 9.64 -18.94 3.00
CA VAL A 139 10.58 -18.58 1.94
C VAL A 139 11.62 -17.58 2.46
N PRO A 140 12.91 -17.71 2.09
CA PRO A 140 13.96 -16.75 2.44
C PRO A 140 13.62 -15.31 2.02
N PRO A 141 14.01 -14.28 2.79
CA PRO A 141 13.78 -12.88 2.41
C PRO A 141 14.38 -12.49 1.06
N ALA A 142 15.47 -13.14 0.64
CA ALA A 142 16.13 -12.87 -0.64
C ALA A 142 15.20 -13.12 -1.84
N ASP A 143 14.38 -14.17 -1.79
CA ASP A 143 13.52 -14.59 -2.90
C ASP A 143 12.35 -13.63 -3.13
N VAL A 144 12.00 -12.84 -2.11
CA VAL A 144 10.94 -11.83 -2.19
C VAL A 144 11.47 -10.38 -2.24
N ALA A 145 12.79 -10.20 -2.18
CA ALA A 145 13.41 -8.87 -2.16
C ALA A 145 13.21 -8.10 -3.48
N VAL A 146 13.32 -8.77 -4.63
CA VAL A 146 13.06 -8.16 -5.94
C VAL A 146 11.58 -7.78 -6.10
N PRO A 147 10.60 -8.68 -5.88
CA PRO A 147 9.17 -8.33 -5.87
C PRO A 147 8.82 -7.17 -4.92
N PHE A 148 9.40 -7.17 -3.72
CA PHE A 148 9.24 -6.08 -2.75
C PHE A 148 9.74 -4.76 -3.32
N THR A 149 10.95 -4.75 -3.89
CA THR A 149 11.56 -3.56 -4.47
C THR A 149 10.73 -3.03 -5.63
N VAL A 150 10.26 -3.90 -6.53
CA VAL A 150 9.38 -3.52 -7.64
C VAL A 150 8.08 -2.91 -7.14
N ALA A 151 7.42 -3.54 -6.17
CA ALA A 151 6.19 -3.03 -5.57
C ALA A 151 6.42 -1.65 -4.91
N LEU A 152 7.50 -1.52 -4.12
CA LEU A 152 7.85 -0.28 -3.44
C LEU A 152 8.15 0.85 -4.43
N LEU A 153 8.92 0.56 -5.48
CA LEU A 153 9.27 1.51 -6.52
C LEU A 153 8.00 2.02 -7.23
N TYR A 154 7.12 1.09 -7.61
CA TYR A 154 5.88 1.40 -8.29
C TYR A 154 4.93 2.22 -7.41
N PHE A 155 4.59 1.76 -6.21
CA PHE A 155 3.58 2.42 -5.39
C PHE A 155 4.03 3.80 -4.92
N THR A 156 5.30 3.96 -4.58
CA THR A 156 5.88 5.29 -4.26
C THR A 156 5.80 6.22 -5.47
N GLY A 157 6.15 5.72 -6.67
CA GLY A 157 6.02 6.49 -7.92
C GLY A 157 4.58 6.88 -8.20
N THR A 158 3.64 5.97 -8.04
CA THR A 158 2.21 6.24 -8.21
C THR A 158 1.68 7.26 -7.21
N VAL A 159 2.11 7.26 -5.95
CA VAL A 159 1.73 8.31 -4.97
C VAL A 159 2.20 9.69 -5.44
N LEU A 160 3.46 9.81 -5.87
CA LEU A 160 4.02 11.07 -6.38
C LEU A 160 3.27 11.52 -7.65
N TYR A 161 3.10 10.61 -8.61
CA TYR A 161 2.41 10.86 -9.87
C TYR A 161 0.95 11.28 -9.65
N VAL A 162 0.16 10.54 -8.88
CA VAL A 162 -1.25 10.85 -8.63
C VAL A 162 -1.39 12.19 -7.92
N LYS A 163 -0.47 12.54 -7.01
CA LYS A 163 -0.46 13.88 -6.40
C LYS A 163 -0.23 14.96 -7.45
N THR A 164 0.72 14.81 -8.36
CA THR A 164 0.93 15.77 -9.47
C THR A 164 -0.27 15.89 -10.40
N MET A 165 -1.06 14.81 -10.57
CA MET A 165 -2.23 14.82 -11.45
C MET A 165 -3.45 15.50 -10.83
N ILE A 166 -3.66 15.33 -9.51
CA ILE A 166 -4.93 15.66 -8.85
C ILE A 166 -4.79 16.80 -7.86
N ARG A 167 -3.99 16.61 -6.80
CA ARG A 167 -3.98 17.52 -5.63
C ARG A 167 -2.99 18.66 -5.78
N GLU A 168 -1.83 18.36 -6.37
CA GLU A 168 -0.70 19.27 -6.56
C GLU A 168 -0.54 19.64 -8.04
N ARG A 169 -1.66 19.66 -8.78
CA ARG A 169 -1.67 19.95 -10.22
C ARG A 169 -1.14 21.36 -10.47
N GLY A 170 -0.19 21.48 -11.39
CA GLY A 170 0.49 22.74 -11.71
C GLY A 170 1.68 23.06 -10.82
N SER A 171 1.91 22.30 -9.74
CA SER A 171 3.09 22.50 -8.88
C SER A 171 4.36 22.00 -9.57
N VAL A 172 5.26 22.92 -9.91
CA VAL A 172 6.56 22.61 -10.53
C VAL A 172 7.42 21.74 -9.61
N ALA A 173 7.40 22.01 -8.30
CA ALA A 173 8.17 21.25 -7.33
C ALA A 173 7.74 19.78 -7.28
N HIS A 174 6.43 19.51 -7.16
CA HIS A 174 5.91 18.14 -7.15
C HIS A 174 6.13 17.43 -8.50
N TYR A 175 6.00 18.15 -9.62
CA TYR A 175 6.31 17.60 -10.94
C TYR A 175 7.77 17.15 -11.04
N ARG A 176 8.73 18.01 -10.66
CA ARG A 176 10.16 17.68 -10.69
C ARG A 176 10.49 16.52 -9.76
N ALA A 177 9.93 16.50 -8.56
CA ALA A 177 10.12 15.39 -7.61
C ALA A 177 9.59 14.07 -8.18
N SER A 178 8.39 14.08 -8.77
CA SER A 178 7.81 12.90 -9.43
C SER A 178 8.69 12.41 -10.58
N VAL A 179 9.09 13.29 -11.50
CA VAL A 179 9.93 12.92 -12.64
C VAL A 179 11.29 12.37 -12.18
N ALA A 180 11.97 13.08 -11.26
CA ALA A 180 13.27 12.64 -10.73
C ALA A 180 13.17 11.24 -10.09
N TYR A 181 12.13 11.02 -9.29
CA TYR A 181 11.87 9.71 -8.69
C TYR A 181 11.68 8.62 -9.75
N HIS A 182 10.86 8.87 -10.78
CA HIS A 182 10.61 7.86 -11.81
C HIS A 182 11.86 7.57 -12.64
N LEU A 183 12.74 8.54 -12.89
CA LEU A 183 14.03 8.29 -13.57
C LEU A 183 14.94 7.40 -12.72
N VAL A 184 15.01 7.63 -11.41
CA VAL A 184 15.73 6.74 -10.48
C VAL A 184 15.11 5.35 -10.50
N ALA A 185 13.78 5.26 -10.47
CA ALA A 185 13.07 3.98 -10.53
C ALA A 185 13.36 3.20 -11.82
N VAL A 186 13.48 3.87 -12.98
CA VAL A 186 13.91 3.26 -14.25
C VAL A 186 15.31 2.68 -14.12
N ALA A 187 16.26 3.44 -13.58
CA ALA A 187 17.64 2.97 -13.42
C ALA A 187 17.71 1.72 -12.52
N VAL A 188 17.05 1.75 -11.37
CA VAL A 188 17.00 0.60 -10.45
C VAL A 188 16.29 -0.59 -11.09
N ALA A 189 15.14 -0.38 -11.73
CA ALA A 189 14.39 -1.45 -12.39
C ALA A 189 15.18 -2.10 -13.53
N THR A 190 15.91 -1.32 -14.32
CA THR A 190 16.75 -1.80 -15.43
C THR A 190 17.91 -2.63 -14.90
N TRP A 191 18.50 -2.24 -13.76
CA TRP A 191 19.54 -3.00 -13.10
C TRP A 191 19.04 -4.35 -12.57
N LEU A 192 17.78 -4.43 -12.13
CA LEU A 192 17.16 -5.69 -11.73
C LEU A 192 16.86 -6.60 -12.92
N SER A 193 16.24 -6.07 -13.98
CA SER A 193 16.07 -6.76 -15.26
C SER A 193 15.65 -5.80 -16.38
N TRP A 194 16.03 -6.09 -17.62
CA TRP A 194 15.67 -5.25 -18.76
C TRP A 194 14.14 -5.12 -18.98
N PRO A 195 13.28 -6.16 -18.76
CA PRO A 195 11.83 -6.00 -18.90
C PRO A 195 11.25 -5.05 -17.84
N LEU A 196 11.77 -5.09 -16.61
CA LEU A 196 11.40 -4.13 -15.58
C LEU A 196 11.85 -2.72 -15.96
N GLY A 197 13.03 -2.56 -16.55
CA GLY A 197 13.50 -1.28 -17.11
C GLY A 197 12.52 -0.69 -18.13
N VAL A 198 12.06 -1.51 -19.09
CA VAL A 198 11.06 -1.09 -20.09
C VAL A 198 9.75 -0.67 -19.42
N LEU A 199 9.23 -1.48 -18.49
CA LEU A 199 8.01 -1.17 -17.74
C LEU A 199 8.11 0.17 -17.01
N PHE A 200 9.17 0.36 -16.22
CA PHE A 200 9.38 1.60 -15.48
C PHE A 200 9.64 2.78 -16.42
N GLY A 201 10.22 2.53 -17.61
CA GLY A 201 10.36 3.54 -18.65
C GLY A 201 9.01 4.07 -19.13
N VAL A 202 8.04 3.18 -19.35
CA VAL A 202 6.65 3.56 -19.68
C VAL A 202 6.01 4.35 -18.52
N LEU A 203 6.21 3.93 -17.27
CA LEU A 203 5.71 4.64 -16.09
C LEU A 203 6.35 6.03 -15.92
N ALA A 204 7.63 6.19 -16.25
CA ALA A 204 8.33 7.46 -16.26
C ALA A 204 7.81 8.38 -17.37
N LEU A 205 7.65 7.86 -18.59
CA LEU A 205 7.05 8.60 -19.70
C LEU A 205 5.64 9.11 -19.34
N ARG A 206 4.82 8.25 -18.73
CA ARG A 206 3.53 8.61 -18.15
C ARG A 206 3.63 9.77 -17.17
N ALA A 207 4.55 9.69 -16.22
CA ALA A 207 4.76 10.73 -15.21
C ALA A 207 5.25 12.07 -15.81
N VAL A 208 5.90 12.04 -16.97
CA VAL A 208 6.33 13.24 -17.69
C VAL A 208 5.21 13.85 -18.52
N VAL A 209 4.44 13.02 -19.26
CA VAL A 209 3.51 13.48 -20.30
C VAL A 209 2.13 13.82 -19.72
N LEU A 210 1.59 12.98 -18.84
CA LEU A 210 0.19 13.09 -18.41
C LEU A 210 -0.12 14.27 -17.47
N PRO A 211 0.79 14.79 -16.62
CA PRO A 211 0.50 15.98 -15.80
C PRO A 211 0.11 17.23 -16.59
N ARG A 212 0.47 17.30 -17.88
CA ARG A 212 0.09 18.39 -18.79
C ARG A 212 -1.28 18.19 -19.46
N ARG A 213 -1.97 17.07 -19.18
CA ARG A 213 -3.24 16.71 -19.80
C ARG A 213 -4.40 16.88 -18.80
N PRO A 214 -5.59 17.32 -19.24
CA PRO A 214 -6.75 17.54 -18.37
C PRO A 214 -7.49 16.23 -18.01
N LEU A 215 -6.75 15.21 -17.55
CA LEU A 215 -7.35 13.94 -17.14
C LEU A 215 -8.11 14.09 -15.81
N THR A 216 -9.22 13.37 -15.72
CA THR A 216 -10.04 13.25 -14.50
C THR A 216 -9.45 12.22 -13.53
N PRO A 217 -9.73 12.31 -12.22
CA PRO A 217 -9.30 11.30 -11.24
C PRO A 217 -9.69 9.87 -11.60
N LYS A 218 -10.86 9.68 -12.22
CA LYS A 218 -11.33 8.36 -12.67
C LYS A 218 -10.45 7.79 -13.79
N GLN A 219 -10.09 8.62 -14.77
CA GLN A 219 -9.19 8.21 -15.86
C GLN A 219 -7.79 7.87 -15.35
N VAL A 220 -7.26 8.69 -14.43
CA VAL A 220 -5.97 8.39 -13.78
C VAL A 220 -6.04 7.06 -13.03
N GLY A 221 -7.11 6.81 -12.27
CA GLY A 221 -7.30 5.54 -11.58
C GLY A 221 -7.36 4.33 -12.52
N LEU A 222 -8.04 4.44 -13.67
CA LEU A 222 -8.10 3.37 -14.67
C LEU A 222 -6.72 3.05 -15.26
N LEU A 223 -5.91 4.07 -15.53
CA LEU A 223 -4.52 3.89 -15.98
C LEU A 223 -3.67 3.18 -14.93
N GLU A 224 -3.84 3.51 -13.64
CA GLU A 224 -3.14 2.81 -12.56
C GLU A 224 -3.57 1.34 -12.44
N ILE A 225 -4.85 1.03 -12.64
CA ILE A 225 -5.32 -0.37 -12.65
C ILE A 225 -4.60 -1.17 -13.75
N GLY A 226 -4.48 -0.60 -14.96
CA GLY A 226 -3.74 -1.23 -16.05
C GLY A 226 -2.27 -1.46 -15.70
N ALA A 227 -1.60 -0.48 -15.09
CA ALA A 227 -0.22 -0.61 -14.64
C ALA A 227 -0.04 -1.67 -13.53
N CYS A 228 -0.98 -1.75 -12.59
CA CYS A 228 -0.99 -2.78 -11.54
C CYS A 228 -1.04 -4.19 -12.14
N LEU A 229 -1.90 -4.41 -13.15
CA LEU A 229 -2.03 -5.70 -13.82
C LEU A 229 -0.74 -6.10 -14.54
N LEU A 230 -0.09 -5.15 -15.22
CA LEU A 230 1.15 -5.39 -15.96
C LEU A 230 2.33 -5.73 -15.02
N ILE A 231 2.43 -5.06 -13.87
CA ILE A 231 3.39 -5.41 -12.82
C ILE A 231 3.11 -6.81 -12.29
N GLY A 232 1.84 -7.11 -12.04
CA GLY A 232 1.39 -8.44 -11.64
C GLY A 232 1.86 -9.51 -12.63
N THR A 233 1.85 -9.27 -13.94
CA THR A 233 2.33 -10.28 -14.90
C THR A 233 3.86 -10.42 -14.94
N LEU A 234 4.60 -9.33 -14.79
CA LEU A 234 6.06 -9.33 -14.94
C LEU A 234 6.81 -9.80 -13.69
N VAL A 235 6.22 -9.65 -12.51
CA VAL A 235 6.78 -10.14 -11.24
C VAL A 235 6.57 -11.66 -11.08
N LEU A 236 5.75 -12.27 -11.93
CA LEU A 236 5.38 -13.69 -11.89
C LEU A 236 6.11 -14.57 -12.91
N GLN A 237 7.03 -13.99 -13.67
CA GLN A 237 7.91 -14.68 -14.61
C GLN A 237 9.27 -14.92 -13.97
#